data_AF-A0A1T3NSK4-F1
#
_entry.id   AF-A0A1T3NSK4-F1
#
_cell.length_a   1.000
_cell.length_b   1.000
_cell.length_c   1.000
_cell.angle_alpha   90.00
_cell.angle_beta   90.00
_cell.angle_gamma   90.00
#
_symmetry.space_group_name_H-M   'P 1'
#
loop_
_entity.id
_entity.type
_entity.pdbx_description
1 polymer ?
#
loop_
_entity_poly.entity_id
_entity_poly.type
_entity_poly.pdbx_seq_one_letter_code
_entity_poly.pdbx_strand_id
1 'polypeptide(L)'
;MTDYPLSLAVEDFVPVLLTAGGAALLVPYLAHRAPRAAQRAATGTCLIFAGGLAKAGWKLTVALDGPDLRWLEKALFPCLGVGFALLAHAALTARANPGTPSTRTEEVASRPPPLWAFLAPAAVAGAAAAAVRGTWPLLLLTVAMSALTAVRLIILARADDDIPSAALLGTWLLGMFALGPLASRPDQSVTLQWIEQSCNTLTQAAFAWACARLARRHRRTDAHPKAPFAGSSRRTGTRTERKSTT
;
A
#
# COMPACT_ATOMS: atom_id res chain seq x y z
N MET A 1 3.22 -22.87 -29.37
CA MET A 1 2.11 -22.32 -28.56
C MET A 1 2.49 -22.54 -27.11
N THR A 2 2.50 -21.49 -26.31
CA THR A 2 2.75 -21.63 -24.87
C THR A 2 1.46 -22.18 -24.27
N ASP A 3 1.46 -23.44 -23.86
CA ASP A 3 0.35 -24.05 -23.12
C ASP A 3 0.17 -23.29 -21.80
N TYR A 4 -0.64 -22.24 -21.80
CA TYR A 4 -1.06 -21.52 -20.61
C TYR A 4 -2.48 -21.98 -20.25
N PRO A 5 -2.64 -22.82 -19.21
CA PRO A 5 -3.94 -23.39 -18.86
C PRO A 5 -4.97 -22.30 -18.54
N LEU A 6 -6.19 -22.48 -19.04
CA LEU A 6 -7.34 -21.62 -18.71
C LEU A 6 -7.53 -21.47 -17.20
N SER A 7 -7.29 -22.52 -16.42
CA SER A 7 -7.36 -22.49 -14.95
C SER A 7 -6.35 -21.52 -14.32
N LEU A 8 -5.12 -21.45 -14.85
CA LEU A 8 -4.11 -20.50 -14.39
C LEU A 8 -4.47 -19.06 -14.77
N ALA A 9 -5.06 -18.85 -15.95
CA ALA A 9 -5.52 -17.53 -16.37
C ALA A 9 -6.67 -17.00 -15.50
N VAL A 10 -7.58 -17.88 -15.06
CA VAL A 10 -8.63 -17.51 -14.10
C VAL A 10 -8.05 -17.22 -12.73
N GLU A 11 -7.07 -18.00 -12.27
CA GLU A 11 -6.39 -17.78 -10.98
C GLU A 11 -5.70 -16.41 -10.91
N ASP A 12 -5.17 -15.87 -12.01
CA ASP A 12 -4.55 -14.52 -12.03
C ASP A 12 -5.49 -13.39 -11.59
N PHE A 13 -6.82 -13.58 -11.67
CA PHE A 13 -7.78 -12.58 -11.18
C PHE A 13 -7.85 -12.54 -9.65
N VAL A 14 -7.58 -13.66 -8.97
CA VAL A 14 -7.64 -13.75 -7.51
C VAL A 14 -6.68 -12.76 -6.82
N PRO A 15 -5.36 -12.74 -7.10
CA PRO A 15 -4.46 -11.77 -6.49
C PRO A 15 -4.84 -10.33 -6.87
N VAL A 16 -5.33 -10.08 -8.09
CA VAL A 16 -5.77 -8.74 -8.53
C VAL A 16 -6.93 -8.23 -7.66
N LEU A 17 -7.94 -9.06 -7.42
CA LEU A 17 -9.08 -8.71 -6.58
C LEU A 17 -8.68 -8.54 -5.11
N LEU A 18 -7.78 -9.38 -4.60
CA LEU A 18 -7.24 -9.27 -3.25
C LEU A 18 -6.47 -7.96 -3.05
N THR A 19 -5.55 -7.62 -3.96
CA THR A 19 -4.80 -6.36 -3.90
C THR A 19 -5.73 -5.15 -4.03
N ALA A 20 -6.67 -5.17 -4.98
CA ALA A 20 -7.60 -4.06 -5.18
C ALA A 20 -8.51 -3.86 -3.96
N GLY A 21 -9.07 -4.95 -3.40
CA GLY A 21 -9.89 -4.91 -2.19
C GLY A 21 -9.09 -4.41 -0.98
N GLY A 22 -7.87 -4.90 -0.78
CA GLY A 22 -6.96 -4.43 0.26
C GLY A 22 -6.65 -2.94 0.14
N ALA A 23 -6.25 -2.50 -1.05
CA ALA A 23 -5.91 -1.10 -1.30
C ALA A 23 -7.13 -0.17 -1.17
N ALA A 24 -8.32 -0.61 -1.58
CA ALA A 24 -9.57 0.15 -1.40
C ALA A 24 -9.88 0.38 0.09
N LEU A 25 -9.61 -0.60 0.96
CA LEU A 25 -9.76 -0.47 2.41
C LEU A 25 -8.76 0.50 3.04
N LEU A 26 -7.60 0.74 2.41
CA LEU A 26 -6.64 1.74 2.86
C LEU A 26 -7.11 3.18 2.62
N VAL A 27 -7.94 3.43 1.60
CA VAL A 27 -8.39 4.78 1.25
C VAL A 27 -9.00 5.51 2.45
N PRO A 28 -10.05 4.99 3.14
CA PRO A 28 -10.60 5.65 4.32
C PRO A 28 -9.62 5.69 5.49
N TYR A 29 -8.81 4.64 5.69
CA TYR A 29 -7.81 4.58 6.76
C TYR A 29 -6.74 5.69 6.63
N LEU A 30 -6.29 5.97 5.41
CA LEU A 30 -5.33 7.04 5.11
C LEU A 30 -6.01 8.40 5.10
N ALA A 31 -7.24 8.51 4.60
CA ALA A 31 -8.02 9.74 4.60
C ALA A 31 -8.20 10.32 6.01
N HIS A 32 -8.45 9.48 7.00
CA HIS A 32 -8.59 9.91 8.39
C HIS A 32 -7.28 10.47 8.97
N ARG A 33 -6.13 9.90 8.59
CA ARG A 33 -4.81 10.37 9.02
C ARG A 33 -4.33 11.60 8.28
N ALA A 34 -4.80 11.79 7.04
CA ALA A 34 -4.52 12.94 6.21
C ALA A 34 -5.59 13.05 5.10
N PRO A 35 -6.53 14.00 5.16
CA PRO A 35 -7.60 14.11 4.17
C PRO A 35 -7.09 14.25 2.72
N ARG A 36 -5.96 14.93 2.54
CA ARG A 36 -5.29 15.09 1.24
C ARG A 36 -4.70 13.79 0.67
N ALA A 37 -4.58 12.74 1.48
CA ALA A 37 -4.11 11.42 1.05
C ALA A 37 -5.21 10.59 0.38
N ALA A 38 -6.49 10.89 0.64
CA ALA A 38 -7.63 10.10 0.18
C ALA A 38 -7.68 9.98 -1.35
N GLN A 39 -7.63 11.11 -2.06
CA GLN A 39 -7.69 11.13 -3.53
C GLN A 39 -6.51 10.37 -4.14
N ARG A 40 -5.30 10.56 -3.59
CA ARG A 40 -4.08 9.90 -4.09
C ARG A 40 -4.13 8.39 -3.87
N ALA A 41 -4.58 7.95 -2.69
CA ALA A 41 -4.78 6.54 -2.40
C ALA A 41 -5.81 5.92 -3.35
N ALA A 42 -6.96 6.58 -3.55
CA ALA A 42 -8.00 6.09 -4.45
C ALA A 42 -7.52 5.98 -5.91
N THR A 43 -6.88 7.03 -6.43
CA THR A 43 -6.30 6.99 -7.78
C THR A 43 -5.23 5.91 -7.89
N GLY A 44 -4.37 5.76 -6.88
CA GLY A 44 -3.37 4.70 -6.81
C GLY A 44 -3.98 3.30 -6.86
N THR A 45 -5.02 3.06 -6.06
CA THR A 45 -5.81 1.82 -6.06
C THR A 45 -6.41 1.52 -7.42
N CYS A 46 -7.05 2.50 -8.07
CA CYS A 46 -7.63 2.33 -9.40
C CYS A 46 -6.57 1.95 -10.45
N LEU A 47 -5.39 2.58 -10.41
CA LEU A 47 -4.29 2.25 -11.31
C LEU A 47 -3.74 0.84 -11.05
N ILE A 48 -3.54 0.46 -9.78
CA ILE A 48 -3.08 -0.89 -9.42
C ILE A 48 -4.06 -1.95 -9.94
N PHE A 49 -5.36 -1.74 -9.71
CA PHE A 49 -6.41 -2.64 -10.19
C PHE A 49 -6.43 -2.71 -11.72
N ALA A 50 -6.39 -1.57 -12.41
CA ALA A 50 -6.39 -1.52 -13.87
C ALA A 50 -5.18 -2.25 -14.48
N GLY A 51 -3.98 -2.08 -13.91
CA GLY A 51 -2.78 -2.78 -14.35
C GLY A 51 -2.86 -4.30 -14.16
N GLY A 52 -3.32 -4.73 -12.99
CA GLY A 52 -3.53 -6.16 -12.69
C GLY A 52 -4.58 -6.79 -13.60
N LEU A 53 -5.72 -6.12 -13.76
CA LEU A 53 -6.82 -6.57 -14.61
C LEU A 53 -6.40 -6.66 -16.08
N ALA A 54 -5.62 -5.70 -16.58
CA ALA A 54 -5.11 -5.74 -17.95
C ALA A 54 -4.24 -6.98 -18.18
N LYS A 55 -3.30 -7.30 -17.27
CA LYS A 55 -2.45 -8.49 -17.40
C LYS A 55 -3.23 -9.80 -17.30
N ALA A 56 -4.17 -9.90 -16.34
CA ALA A 56 -5.03 -11.08 -16.22
C ALA A 56 -5.90 -11.27 -17.47
N GLY A 57 -6.46 -10.17 -18.01
CA GLY A 57 -7.24 -10.19 -19.25
C GLY A 57 -6.42 -10.60 -20.47
N TRP A 58 -5.17 -10.16 -20.58
CA TRP A 58 -4.25 -10.63 -21.63
C TRP A 58 -4.03 -12.15 -21.55
N LYS A 59 -3.70 -12.66 -20.36
CA LYS A 59 -3.48 -14.10 -20.15
C LYS A 59 -4.73 -14.93 -20.44
N LEU A 60 -5.91 -14.44 -20.05
CA LEU A 60 -7.18 -15.08 -20.38
C LEU A 60 -7.43 -15.11 -21.88
N THR A 61 -7.14 -14.02 -22.59
CA THR A 61 -7.27 -13.97 -24.05
C THR A 61 -6.36 -15.00 -24.73
N VAL A 62 -5.09 -15.09 -24.28
CA VAL A 62 -4.13 -16.08 -24.78
C VAL A 62 -4.57 -17.52 -24.47
N ALA A 63 -5.09 -17.78 -23.26
CA ALA A 63 -5.57 -19.11 -22.85
C ALA A 63 -6.84 -19.57 -23.59
N LEU A 64 -7.56 -18.64 -24.23
CA LEU A 64 -8.74 -18.90 -25.06
C LEU A 64 -8.40 -18.93 -26.56
N ASP A 65 -7.13 -19.08 -26.92
CA ASP A 65 -6.62 -19.03 -28.30
C ASP A 65 -6.99 -17.72 -29.04
N GLY A 66 -7.18 -16.63 -28.29
CA GLY A 66 -7.45 -15.30 -28.82
C GLY A 66 -6.20 -14.57 -29.34
N PRO A 67 -6.36 -13.35 -29.87
CA PRO A 67 -5.24 -12.56 -30.38
C PRO A 67 -4.27 -12.17 -29.25
N ASP A 68 -2.96 -12.13 -29.57
CA ASP A 68 -1.94 -11.65 -28.64
C ASP A 68 -1.98 -10.12 -28.49
N LEU A 69 -2.79 -9.66 -27.53
CA LEU A 69 -2.96 -8.24 -27.19
C LEU A 69 -1.82 -7.73 -26.29
N ARG A 70 -0.59 -7.69 -26.80
CA ARG A 70 0.63 -7.30 -26.04
C ARG A 70 0.57 -5.94 -25.35
N TRP A 71 -0.34 -5.05 -25.75
CA TRP A 71 -0.53 -3.78 -25.07
C TRP A 71 -1.14 -3.93 -23.66
N LEU A 72 -1.99 -4.96 -23.45
CA LEU A 72 -2.55 -5.29 -22.13
C LEU A 72 -1.46 -5.81 -21.18
N GLU A 73 -0.60 -6.70 -21.67
CA GLU A 73 0.57 -7.20 -20.93
C GLU A 73 1.48 -6.03 -20.49
N LYS A 74 1.80 -5.15 -21.44
CA LYS A 74 2.71 -4.00 -21.22
C LYS A 74 2.12 -2.91 -20.33
N ALA A 75 0.79 -2.86 -20.18
CA ALA A 75 0.12 -1.89 -19.31
C ALA A 75 0.37 -2.14 -17.81
N LEU A 76 0.76 -3.37 -17.42
CA LEU A 76 0.95 -3.75 -16.01
C LEU A 76 1.86 -2.78 -15.25
N PHE A 77 3.13 -2.67 -15.67
CA PHE A 77 4.15 -1.95 -14.91
C PHE A 77 3.99 -0.42 -14.93
N PRO A 78 3.56 0.23 -16.02
CA PRO A 78 3.16 1.65 -15.96
C PRO A 78 2.07 1.90 -14.91
N CYS A 79 1.01 1.08 -14.91
CA CYS A 79 -0.10 1.22 -13.99
C CYS A 79 0.30 0.92 -12.54
N LEU A 80 1.00 -0.20 -12.28
CA LEU A 80 1.49 -0.54 -10.95
C LEU A 80 2.50 0.47 -10.42
N GLY A 81 3.47 0.89 -11.24
CA GLY A 81 4.52 1.82 -10.85
C GLY A 81 3.95 3.17 -10.39
N VAL A 82 3.08 3.79 -11.22
CA VAL A 82 2.41 5.04 -10.86
C VAL A 82 1.42 4.83 -9.70
N GLY A 83 0.68 3.72 -9.71
CA GLY A 83 -0.30 3.41 -8.69
C GLY A 83 0.32 3.28 -7.29
N PHE A 84 1.41 2.52 -7.17
CA PHE A 84 2.17 2.42 -5.91
C PHE A 84 2.90 3.71 -5.57
N ALA A 85 3.36 4.51 -6.54
CA ALA A 85 3.94 5.82 -6.25
C ALA A 85 2.93 6.75 -5.55
N LEU A 86 1.68 6.78 -6.02
CA LEU A 86 0.60 7.54 -5.39
C LEU A 86 0.23 6.97 -4.01
N LEU A 87 0.19 5.65 -3.87
CA LEU A 87 -0.12 4.99 -2.59
C LEU A 87 0.99 5.20 -1.56
N ALA A 88 2.26 5.14 -1.97
CA ALA A 88 3.42 5.44 -1.13
C ALA A 88 3.37 6.89 -0.64
N HIS A 89 3.11 7.84 -1.54
CA HIS A 89 2.93 9.23 -1.18
C HIS A 89 1.78 9.41 -0.18
N ALA A 90 0.63 8.76 -0.42
CA ALA A 90 -0.51 8.81 0.47
C ALA A 90 -0.16 8.29 1.88
N ALA A 91 0.53 7.14 1.96
CA ALA A 91 0.98 6.55 3.21
C ALA A 91 2.02 7.42 3.95
N LEU A 92 2.93 8.09 3.23
CA LEU A 92 3.90 9.02 3.82
C LEU A 92 3.25 10.30 4.33
N THR A 93 2.14 10.72 3.71
CA THR A 93 1.35 11.86 4.17
C THR A 93 0.56 11.53 5.43
N ALA A 94 0.14 10.27 5.60
CA ALA A 94 -0.56 9.82 6.80
C ALA A 94 0.34 9.89 8.03
N ARG A 95 -0.15 10.53 9.10
CA ARG A 95 0.55 10.67 10.38
C ARG A 95 0.32 9.43 11.25
N ALA A 96 1.35 9.06 12.02
CA ALA A 96 1.26 7.96 12.98
C ALA A 96 0.31 8.29 14.14
N ASN A 97 0.41 9.51 14.69
CA ASN A 97 -0.41 9.98 15.82
C ASN A 97 -1.30 11.17 15.39
N PRO A 98 -2.47 10.93 14.77
CA PRO A 98 -3.40 11.99 14.44
C PRO A 98 -4.03 12.55 15.73
N GLY A 99 -3.54 13.70 16.20
CA GLY A 99 -4.12 14.43 17.35
C GLY A 99 -3.13 14.90 18.41
N THR A 100 -1.88 14.41 18.40
CA THR A 100 -0.83 14.97 19.26
C THR A 100 -0.35 16.31 18.67
N PRO A 101 -0.29 17.41 19.45
CA PRO A 101 0.31 18.65 19.00
C PRO A 101 1.74 18.39 18.55
N SER A 102 2.04 18.66 17.29
CA SER A 102 3.40 18.53 16.76
C SER A 102 4.26 19.61 17.39
N THR A 103 5.42 19.24 17.91
CA THR A 103 6.45 20.25 18.19
C THR A 103 6.92 20.87 16.86
N ARG A 104 7.42 22.12 16.88
CA ARG A 104 7.88 22.83 15.67
C ARG A 104 8.98 22.06 14.93
N THR A 105 9.81 21.30 15.66
CA THR A 105 10.87 20.42 15.15
C THR A 105 10.30 19.17 14.49
N GLU A 106 9.28 18.54 15.09
CA GLU A 106 8.55 17.42 14.46
C GLU A 106 7.74 17.87 13.25
N GLU A 107 7.27 19.12 13.21
CA GLU A 107 6.45 19.64 12.11
C GLU A 107 7.24 19.75 10.81
N VAL A 108 8.52 20.15 10.89
CA VAL A 108 9.43 20.23 9.74
C VAL A 108 9.80 18.83 9.26
N ALA A 109 10.06 17.88 10.18
CA ALA A 109 10.37 16.48 9.85
C ALA A 109 9.15 15.70 9.31
N SER A 110 7.93 16.13 9.64
CA SER A 110 6.66 15.45 9.29
C SER A 110 5.99 16.00 8.04
N ARG A 111 6.62 16.93 7.32
CA ARG A 111 6.06 17.41 6.05
C ARG A 111 6.10 16.27 5.02
N PRO A 112 4.97 15.95 4.37
CA PRO A 112 5.00 14.97 3.31
C PRO A 112 5.97 15.43 2.23
N PRO A 113 6.75 14.52 1.64
CA PRO A 113 7.53 14.85 0.46
C PRO A 113 6.61 15.39 -0.64
N PRO A 114 7.10 16.31 -1.49
CA PRO A 114 6.26 16.88 -2.54
C PRO A 114 5.89 15.80 -3.57
N LEU A 115 4.68 15.89 -4.14
CA LEU A 115 4.16 14.88 -5.06
C LEU A 115 5.04 14.64 -6.28
N TRP A 116 5.71 15.68 -6.77
CA TRP A 116 6.63 15.56 -7.90
C TRP A 116 7.81 14.62 -7.60
N ALA A 117 8.20 14.44 -6.33
CA ALA A 117 9.26 13.50 -5.96
C ALA A 117 8.87 12.02 -6.22
N PHE A 118 7.59 11.75 -6.46
CA PHE A 118 7.07 10.42 -6.81
C PHE A 118 6.70 10.33 -8.29
N LEU A 119 6.15 11.40 -8.86
CA LEU A 119 5.80 11.44 -10.27
C LEU A 119 7.02 11.58 -11.19
N ALA A 120 8.06 12.29 -10.76
CA ALA A 120 9.29 12.44 -11.55
C ALA A 120 10.03 11.10 -11.75
N PRO A 121 10.26 10.27 -10.71
CA PRO A 121 10.78 8.92 -10.92
C PRO A 121 9.90 8.06 -11.83
N ALA A 122 8.57 8.21 -11.75
CA ALA A 122 7.67 7.50 -12.63
C ALA A 122 7.80 7.92 -14.10
N ALA A 123 7.90 9.22 -14.36
CA ALA A 123 8.15 9.76 -15.69
C ALA A 123 9.53 9.32 -16.23
N VAL A 124 10.58 9.38 -15.40
CA VAL A 124 11.93 8.93 -15.76
C VAL A 124 11.94 7.44 -16.07
N ALA A 125 11.29 6.61 -15.25
CA ALA A 125 11.17 5.17 -15.51
C ALA A 125 10.40 4.88 -16.81
N GLY A 126 9.35 5.64 -17.10
CA GLY A 126 8.61 5.55 -18.36
C GLY A 126 9.47 5.91 -19.58
N ALA A 127 10.21 7.02 -19.50
CA ALA A 127 11.14 7.44 -20.55
C ALA A 127 12.28 6.42 -20.74
N ALA A 128 12.85 5.91 -19.65
CA ALA A 128 13.87 4.87 -19.68
C ALA A 128 13.32 3.58 -20.30
N ALA A 129 12.11 3.16 -19.94
CA ALA A 129 11.46 1.98 -20.50
C ALA A 129 11.24 2.12 -22.02
N ALA A 130 10.84 3.31 -22.49
CA ALA A 130 10.72 3.61 -23.91
C ALA A 130 12.09 3.57 -24.62
N ALA A 131 13.13 4.17 -24.01
CA ALA A 131 14.47 4.23 -24.57
C ALA A 131 15.11 2.84 -24.72
N VAL A 132 14.98 1.97 -23.71
CA VAL A 132 15.54 0.61 -23.72
C VAL A 132 14.60 -0.42 -24.36
N ARG A 133 13.40 0.01 -24.80
CA ARG A 133 12.34 -0.85 -25.35
C ARG A 133 11.99 -2.04 -24.44
N GLY A 134 12.01 -1.83 -23.12
CA GLY A 134 11.81 -2.86 -22.12
C GLY A 134 11.10 -2.34 -20.87
N THR A 135 10.42 -3.22 -20.14
CA THR A 135 9.59 -2.83 -18.98
C THR A 135 10.35 -2.86 -17.65
N TRP A 136 11.59 -3.33 -17.63
CA TRP A 136 12.37 -3.47 -16.39
C TRP A 136 12.54 -2.15 -15.59
N PRO A 137 12.67 -0.94 -16.18
CA PRO A 137 12.75 0.28 -15.38
C PRO A 137 11.45 0.54 -14.60
N LEU A 138 10.30 0.24 -15.19
CA LEU A 138 8.99 0.36 -14.55
C LEU A 138 8.74 -0.75 -13.51
N LEU A 139 9.29 -1.95 -13.73
CA LEU A 139 9.33 -3.00 -12.71
C LEU A 139 10.12 -2.54 -11.47
N LEU A 140 11.32 -1.96 -11.66
CA LEU A 140 12.12 -1.44 -10.54
C LEU A 140 11.39 -0.34 -9.78
N LEU A 141 10.75 0.60 -10.50
CA LEU A 141 9.89 1.61 -9.89
C LEU A 141 8.77 0.95 -9.07
N THR A 142 8.08 -0.05 -9.65
CA THR A 142 7.01 -0.78 -8.98
C THR A 142 7.50 -1.40 -7.67
N VAL A 143 8.63 -2.10 -7.69
CA VAL A 143 9.23 -2.73 -6.51
C VAL A 143 9.63 -1.68 -5.46
N ALA A 144 10.27 -0.59 -5.87
CA ALA A 144 10.69 0.46 -4.95
C ALA A 144 9.49 1.14 -4.27
N MET A 145 8.44 1.47 -5.03
CA MET A 145 7.26 2.17 -4.51
C MET A 145 6.36 1.25 -3.68
N SER A 146 6.22 -0.02 -4.06
CA SER A 146 5.48 -1.01 -3.25
C SER A 146 6.21 -1.28 -1.93
N ALA A 147 7.55 -1.39 -1.95
CA ALA A 147 8.35 -1.53 -0.74
C ALA A 147 8.22 -0.32 0.18
N LEU A 148 8.30 0.89 -0.36
CA LEU A 148 8.10 2.13 0.40
C LEU A 148 6.70 2.19 1.02
N THR A 149 5.67 1.79 0.27
CA THR A 149 4.30 1.67 0.76
C THR A 149 4.23 0.67 1.93
N ALA A 150 4.81 -0.52 1.76
CA ALA A 150 4.81 -1.57 2.78
C ALA A 150 5.49 -1.11 4.07
N VAL A 151 6.72 -0.58 3.97
CA VAL A 151 7.49 -0.08 5.11
C VAL A 151 6.70 1.00 5.85
N ARG A 152 6.09 1.94 5.12
CA ARG A 152 5.32 3.00 5.76
C ARG A 152 4.07 2.46 6.45
N LEU A 153 3.32 1.55 5.83
CA LEU A 153 2.16 0.92 6.45
C LEU A 153 2.56 0.08 7.68
N ILE A 154 3.71 -0.57 7.67
CA ILE A 154 4.27 -1.28 8.83
C ILE A 154 4.50 -0.31 9.99
N ILE A 155 5.12 0.85 9.72
CA ILE A 155 5.35 1.87 10.75
C ILE A 155 4.02 2.38 11.31
N LEU A 156 3.02 2.64 10.47
CA LEU A 156 1.69 3.06 10.93
C LEU A 156 1.00 1.98 11.76
N ALA A 157 1.05 0.72 11.32
CA ALA A 157 0.51 -0.41 12.08
C ALA A 157 1.19 -0.58 13.44
N ARG A 158 2.51 -0.36 13.52
CA ARG A 158 3.26 -0.39 14.79
C ARG A 158 2.90 0.78 15.70
N ALA A 159 2.69 1.98 15.15
CA ALA A 159 2.21 3.12 15.91
C ALA A 159 0.78 2.92 16.46
N ASP A 160 -0.05 2.13 15.76
CA ASP A 160 -1.38 1.73 16.22
C ASP A 160 -1.37 0.48 17.15
N ASP A 161 -0.20 0.03 17.62
CA ASP A 161 -0.01 -1.23 18.37
C ASP A 161 -0.68 -2.46 17.71
N ASP A 162 -0.71 -2.50 16.37
CA ASP A 162 -1.29 -3.60 15.58
C ASP A 162 -0.18 -4.48 14.98
N ILE A 163 0.56 -5.15 15.87
CA ILE A 163 1.65 -6.07 15.51
C ILE A 163 1.24 -7.12 14.46
N PRO A 164 0.04 -7.74 14.52
CA PRO A 164 -0.36 -8.69 13.50
C PRO A 164 -0.49 -8.06 12.09
N SER A 165 -1.00 -6.83 11.99
CA SER A 165 -1.06 -6.14 10.69
C SER A 165 0.34 -5.77 10.19
N ALA A 166 1.24 -5.36 11.09
CA ALA A 166 2.64 -5.12 10.74
C ALA A 166 3.34 -6.41 10.24
N ALA A 167 3.06 -7.56 10.86
CA ALA A 167 3.60 -8.85 10.44
C ALA A 167 3.07 -9.25 9.05
N LEU A 168 1.76 -9.15 8.82
CA LEU A 168 1.13 -9.44 7.53
C LEU A 168 1.67 -8.55 6.40
N LEU A 169 1.89 -7.26 6.66
CA LEU A 169 2.52 -6.33 5.71
C LEU A 169 4.00 -6.68 5.46
N GLY A 170 4.71 -7.18 6.48
CA GLY A 170 6.05 -7.73 6.32
C GLY A 170 6.07 -8.97 5.44
N THR A 171 5.12 -9.89 5.62
CA THR A 171 4.93 -11.06 4.75
C THR A 171 4.62 -10.63 3.32
N TRP A 172 3.73 -9.65 3.14
CA TRP A 172 3.44 -9.08 1.81
C TRP A 172 4.70 -8.52 1.15
N LEU A 173 5.49 -7.72 1.87
CA LEU A 173 6.74 -7.15 1.37
C LEU A 173 7.74 -8.24 0.92
N LEU A 174 7.94 -9.28 1.74
CA LEU A 174 8.81 -10.40 1.40
C LEU A 174 8.29 -11.15 0.16
N GLY A 175 6.98 -11.38 0.09
CA GLY A 175 6.33 -12.01 -1.07
C GLY A 175 6.56 -11.21 -2.36
N MET A 176 6.43 -9.89 -2.32
CA MET A 176 6.70 -9.02 -3.48
C MET A 176 8.13 -9.14 -4.01
N PHE A 177 9.13 -9.34 -3.13
CA PHE A 177 10.51 -9.61 -3.56
C PHE A 177 10.72 -11.04 -4.07
N ALA A 178 9.98 -12.03 -3.55
CA ALA A 178 10.08 -13.42 -3.97
C ALA A 178 9.46 -13.67 -5.36
N LEU A 179 8.39 -12.95 -5.71
CA LEU A 179 7.66 -13.14 -6.98
C LEU A 179 8.50 -12.79 -8.23
N GLY A 180 9.37 -11.78 -8.16
CA GLY A 180 10.21 -11.38 -9.29
C GLY A 180 11.12 -12.51 -9.80
N PRO A 181 11.97 -13.10 -8.93
CA PRO A 181 12.81 -14.25 -9.29
C PRO A 181 12.04 -15.51 -9.71
N LEU A 182 10.84 -15.75 -9.15
CA LEU A 182 9.96 -16.85 -9.56
C LEU A 182 9.48 -16.66 -11.00
N ALA A 183 9.03 -15.45 -11.34
CA ALA A 183 8.53 -15.11 -12.67
C ALA A 183 9.62 -15.05 -13.75
N SER A 184 10.88 -14.80 -13.38
CA SER A 184 11.99 -14.64 -14.33
C SER A 184 12.67 -15.94 -14.75
N ARG A 185 12.16 -17.11 -14.35
CA ARG A 185 12.78 -18.38 -14.74
C ARG A 185 12.57 -18.69 -16.23
N PRO A 186 13.61 -19.18 -16.95
CA PRO A 186 13.52 -19.47 -18.38
C PRO A 186 12.57 -20.63 -18.70
N ASP A 187 12.48 -21.63 -17.83
CA ASP A 187 11.59 -22.79 -18.00
C ASP A 187 10.37 -22.69 -17.06
N GLN A 188 9.25 -22.21 -17.60
CA GLN A 188 7.99 -22.08 -16.85
C GLN A 188 7.08 -23.28 -17.08
N SER A 189 7.36 -24.40 -16.41
CA SER A 189 6.44 -25.54 -16.40
C SER A 189 5.10 -25.16 -15.74
N VAL A 190 4.02 -25.85 -16.10
CA VAL A 190 2.68 -25.62 -15.51
C VAL A 190 2.72 -25.70 -13.98
N THR A 191 3.50 -26.64 -13.42
CA THR A 191 3.70 -26.77 -11.97
C THR A 191 4.37 -25.53 -11.38
N LEU A 192 5.41 -25.00 -12.02
CA LEU A 192 6.09 -23.79 -11.54
C LEU A 192 5.17 -22.56 -11.60
N GLN A 193 4.37 -22.45 -12.66
CA GLN A 193 3.37 -21.39 -12.80
C GLN A 193 2.32 -21.46 -11.68
N TRP A 194 1.85 -22.65 -11.30
CA TRP A 194 0.96 -22.83 -10.15
C TRP A 194 1.60 -22.44 -8.83
N ILE A 195 2.89 -22.74 -8.64
CA ILE A 195 3.64 -22.30 -7.46
C ILE A 195 3.71 -20.78 -7.42
N GLU A 196 4.06 -20.13 -8.54
CA GLU A 196 4.12 -18.67 -8.65
C GLU A 196 2.76 -18.05 -8.31
N GLN A 197 1.67 -18.56 -8.90
CA GLN A 197 0.32 -18.04 -8.64
C GLN A 197 -0.12 -18.26 -7.19
N SER A 198 0.14 -19.43 -6.61
CA SER A 198 -0.18 -19.70 -5.20
C SER A 198 0.59 -18.74 -4.27
N CYS A 199 1.88 -18.53 -4.53
CA CYS A 199 2.69 -17.56 -3.81
C CYS A 199 2.13 -16.14 -3.95
N ASN A 200 1.68 -15.75 -5.14
CA ASN A 200 1.09 -14.45 -5.39
C ASN A 200 -0.24 -14.29 -4.64
N THR A 201 -1.16 -15.25 -4.75
CA THR A 201 -2.45 -15.26 -4.05
C THR A 201 -2.25 -15.15 -2.53
N LEU A 202 -1.34 -15.94 -1.94
CA LEU A 202 -1.04 -15.86 -0.50
C LEU A 202 -0.43 -14.50 -0.11
N THR A 203 0.46 -13.96 -0.94
CA THR A 203 1.07 -12.63 -0.73
C THR A 203 0.00 -11.53 -0.74
N GLN A 204 -0.89 -11.52 -1.74
CA GLN A 204 -1.96 -10.52 -1.82
C GLN A 204 -3.04 -10.73 -0.75
N ALA A 205 -3.30 -11.97 -0.33
CA ALA A 205 -4.21 -12.27 0.77
C ALA A 205 -3.69 -11.69 2.09
N ALA A 206 -2.37 -11.82 2.36
CA ALA A 206 -1.75 -11.22 3.54
C ALA A 206 -1.92 -9.69 3.55
N PHE A 207 -1.69 -9.03 2.40
CA PHE A 207 -1.93 -7.60 2.24
C PHE A 207 -3.39 -7.21 2.47
N ALA A 208 -4.32 -7.89 1.80
CA ALA A 208 -5.75 -7.62 1.92
C ALA A 208 -6.23 -7.75 3.37
N TRP A 209 -5.77 -8.80 4.07
CA TRP A 209 -6.11 -9.00 5.47
C TRP A 209 -5.51 -7.92 6.37
N ALA A 210 -4.25 -7.53 6.17
CA ALA A 210 -3.66 -6.43 6.92
C ALA A 210 -4.46 -5.14 6.76
N CYS A 211 -4.82 -4.78 5.53
CA CYS A 211 -5.60 -3.59 5.23
C CYS A 211 -7.00 -3.65 5.88
N ALA A 212 -7.67 -4.80 5.83
CA ALA A 212 -8.96 -4.99 6.50
C ALA A 212 -8.87 -4.85 8.02
N ARG A 213 -7.78 -5.31 8.64
CA ARG A 213 -7.54 -5.12 10.07
C ARG A 213 -7.33 -3.66 10.43
N LEU A 214 -6.47 -2.96 9.70
CA LEU A 214 -6.21 -1.52 9.88
C LEU A 214 -7.50 -0.70 9.74
N ALA A 215 -8.29 -0.97 8.69
CA ALA A 215 -9.57 -0.30 8.47
C ALA A 215 -10.59 -0.57 9.60
N ARG A 216 -10.69 -1.81 10.08
CA ARG A 216 -11.63 -2.17 11.18
C ARG A 216 -11.23 -1.55 12.51
N ARG A 217 -9.93 -1.56 12.86
CA ARG A 217 -9.46 -0.93 14.11
C ARG A 217 -9.76 0.57 14.11
N HIS A 218 -9.51 1.23 12.98
CA HIS A 218 -9.84 2.64 12.82
C HIS A 218 -11.33 2.94 13.06
N ARG A 219 -12.25 2.19 12.44
CA ARG A 219 -13.69 2.37 12.66
C ARG A 219 -14.13 2.16 14.12
N ARG A 220 -13.45 1.28 14.86
CA ARG A 220 -13.73 1.04 16.28
C ARG A 220 -13.30 2.22 17.15
N THR A 221 -12.16 2.84 16.86
CA THR A 221 -11.69 4.02 17.60
C THR A 221 -12.62 5.21 17.41
N ASP A 222 -13.14 5.41 16.20
CA ASP A 222 -14.11 6.50 15.92
C ASP A 222 -15.46 6.28 16.63
N ALA A 223 -15.89 5.03 16.80
CA ALA A 223 -17.16 4.71 17.45
C ALA A 223 -17.12 4.90 18.98
N HIS A 224 -15.95 4.80 19.61
CA HIS A 224 -15.77 4.95 21.07
C HIS A 224 -14.60 5.91 21.36
N PRO A 225 -14.80 7.24 21.17
CA PRO A 225 -13.79 8.20 21.55
C PRO A 225 -13.50 8.04 23.05
N LYS A 226 -12.21 7.86 23.41
CA LYS A 226 -11.80 7.86 24.82
C LYS A 226 -12.29 9.17 25.44
N ALA A 227 -13.16 9.07 26.45
CA ALA A 227 -13.62 10.23 27.18
C ALA A 227 -12.39 11.01 27.69
N PRO A 228 -12.36 12.35 27.53
CA PRO A 228 -11.25 13.14 28.03
C PRO A 228 -11.11 12.84 29.52
N PHE A 229 -9.90 12.43 29.93
CA PHE A 229 -9.54 12.27 31.34
C PHE A 229 -9.93 13.58 32.03
N ALA A 230 -11.01 13.56 32.80
CA ALA A 230 -11.41 14.67 33.64
C ALA A 230 -10.28 14.86 34.66
N GLY A 231 -9.42 15.84 34.38
CA GLY A 231 -8.29 16.18 35.22
C GLY A 231 -8.77 16.38 36.65
N SER A 232 -8.16 15.65 37.58
CA SER A 232 -8.37 15.86 39.00
C SER A 232 -8.03 17.31 39.32
N SER A 233 -9.03 18.09 39.69
CA SER A 233 -8.86 19.45 40.18
C SER A 233 -7.98 19.38 41.44
N ARG A 234 -6.69 19.71 41.30
CA ARG A 234 -5.83 20.01 42.46
C ARG A 234 -6.41 21.24 43.15
N ARG A 235 -7.11 21.00 44.26
CA ARG A 235 -7.38 21.99 45.30
C ARG A 235 -6.04 22.48 45.86
N THR A 236 -5.49 23.56 45.33
CA THR A 236 -4.46 24.35 46.02
C THR A 236 -5.15 25.39 46.89
N GLY A 237 -5.48 24.98 48.12
CA GLY A 237 -5.90 25.89 49.19
C GLY A 237 -4.72 26.16 50.10
N THR A 238 -3.95 27.22 49.83
CA THR A 238 -3.01 27.82 50.78
C THR A 238 -3.50 29.21 51.12
N ARG A 239 -4.27 29.32 52.20
CA ARG A 239 -4.62 30.59 52.85
C ARG A 239 -3.67 30.76 54.04
N THR A 240 -2.59 31.49 53.82
CA THR A 240 -1.67 31.94 54.87
C THR A 240 -2.30 33.15 55.57
N GLU A 241 -2.87 32.93 56.76
CA GLU A 241 -3.28 34.03 57.64
C GLU A 241 -2.08 34.58 58.41
N ARG A 242 -1.76 35.84 58.11
CA ARG A 242 -0.73 36.64 58.78
C ARG A 242 -1.38 37.27 60.02
N LYS A 243 -1.12 36.73 61.21
CA LYS A 243 -1.47 37.40 62.47
C LYS A 243 -0.40 38.44 62.80
N SER A 244 -0.85 39.69 62.88
CA SER A 244 -0.14 40.83 63.45
C SER A 244 -0.57 40.95 64.90
N THR A 245 0.38 40.91 65.84
CA THR A 245 0.18 41.41 67.21
C THR A 245 1.48 42.03 67.69
N THR A 246 1.40 43.34 67.85
CA THR A 246 2.08 44.18 68.84
C THR A 246 1.97 43.63 70.25
#